data_AF-A0A3B3S8H1-F1
#
_entry.id   AF-A0A3B3S8H1-F1
#
_cell.length_a   1.000
_cell.length_b   1.000
_cell.length_c   1.000
_cell.angle_alpha   90.00
_cell.angle_beta   90.00
_cell.angle_gamma   90.00
#
_symmetry.space_group_name_H-M   'P 1'
#
loop_
_entity.id
_entity.type
_entity.pdbx_description
1 polymer ?
#
loop_
_entity_poly.entity_id
_entity_poly.type
_entity_poly.pdbx_seq_one_letter_code
_entity_poly.pdbx_strand_id
1 'polypeptide(L)'
;MSFAGKYELESQENSDEFLKLIGIPDDVIEKGRNFKVITEVVQDGNTFVWSQTYPNKTMTNKFIVNQECEMETMAGKKFKVTVTLEGGKLSVRFPKYHLAAEVCGDKLVEVSVPRWARRSRGVGAL
;
A
#
# COMPACT_ATOMS: atom_id res chain seq x y z
N MET A 1 -1.54 -7.86 17.52
CA MET A 1 -0.37 -8.18 16.67
C MET A 1 0.29 -6.88 16.28
N SER A 2 1.63 -6.86 16.21
CA SER A 2 2.40 -5.69 15.80
C SER A 2 2.72 -5.80 14.32
N PHE A 3 2.79 -4.67 13.61
CA PHE A 3 3.34 -4.64 12.26
C PHE A 3 4.87 -4.64 12.27
N ALA A 4 5.50 -4.47 13.43
CA ALA A 4 6.96 -4.38 13.52
C ALA A 4 7.63 -5.65 12.99
N GLY A 5 8.49 -5.48 11.99
CA GLY A 5 9.15 -6.60 11.32
C GLY A 5 9.70 -6.25 9.95
N LYS A 6 10.37 -7.23 9.36
CA LYS A 6 10.91 -7.17 8.00
C LYS A 6 10.24 -8.26 7.17
N TYR A 7 9.61 -7.86 6.07
CA TYR A 7 8.83 -8.70 5.19
C TYR A 7 9.46 -8.67 3.79
N GLU A 8 9.69 -9.84 3.21
CA GLU A 8 10.05 -9.97 1.79
C GLU A 8 8.80 -10.27 1.00
N LEU A 9 8.68 -9.65 -0.17
CA LEU A 9 7.59 -9.91 -1.08
C LEU A 9 7.57 -11.38 -1.51
N GLU A 10 6.57 -12.13 -1.06
CA GLU A 10 6.41 -13.54 -1.40
C GLU A 10 5.59 -13.74 -2.68
N SER A 11 4.47 -13.03 -2.80
CA SER A 11 3.55 -13.13 -3.95
C SER A 11 2.79 -11.82 -4.19
N GLN A 12 2.34 -11.63 -5.42
CA GLN A 12 1.45 -10.53 -5.81
C GLN A 12 0.42 -11.07 -6.80
N GLU A 13 -0.85 -10.71 -6.59
CA GLU A 13 -1.96 -11.07 -7.47
C GLU A 13 -2.53 -9.79 -8.11
N ASN A 14 -2.85 -9.85 -9.40
CA ASN A 14 -3.43 -8.73 -10.16
C ASN A 14 -2.62 -7.41 -10.13
N SER A 15 -1.33 -7.44 -9.78
CA SER A 15 -0.49 -6.24 -9.70
C SER A 15 -0.42 -5.46 -11.01
N ASP A 16 -0.15 -6.11 -12.14
CA ASP A 16 -0.05 -5.43 -13.43
C ASP A 16 -1.36 -4.73 -13.80
N GLU A 17 -2.49 -5.42 -13.65
CA GLU A 17 -3.82 -4.86 -13.92
C GLU A 17 -4.10 -3.68 -13.01
N PHE A 18 -3.81 -3.80 -11.72
CA PHE A 18 -3.96 -2.72 -10.75
C PHE A 18 -3.10 -1.50 -11.11
N LEU A 19 -1.82 -1.71 -11.41
CA LEU A 19 -0.88 -0.65 -11.77
C LEU A 19 -1.32 0.07 -13.06
N LYS A 20 -1.77 -0.67 -14.08
CA LYS A 20 -2.36 -0.10 -15.30
C LYS A 20 -3.60 0.73 -15.00
N LEU A 21 -4.51 0.21 -14.19
CA LEU A 21 -5.74 0.90 -13.80
C LEU A 21 -5.43 2.23 -13.10
N ILE A 22 -4.42 2.27 -12.21
CA ILE A 22 -4.01 3.53 -11.56
C ILE A 22 -3.12 4.42 -12.45
N GLY A 23 -2.90 4.04 -13.71
CA GLY A 23 -2.24 4.82 -14.75
C GLY A 23 -0.72 4.80 -14.65
N ILE A 24 -0.13 3.70 -14.18
CA ILE A 24 1.31 3.45 -14.31
C ILE A 24 1.59 2.93 -15.73
N PRO A 25 2.58 3.49 -16.45
CA PRO A 25 2.97 3.02 -17.79
C PRO A 25 3.44 1.57 -17.81
N ASP A 26 3.15 0.83 -18.89
CA ASP A 26 3.56 -0.57 -19.07
C ASP A 26 5.07 -0.77 -18.91
N ASP A 27 5.89 0.15 -19.41
CA ASP A 27 7.36 0.03 -19.32
C ASP A 27 7.88 0.11 -17.88
N VAL A 28 7.16 0.80 -16.99
CA VAL A 28 7.48 0.87 -15.55
C VAL A 28 7.01 -0.39 -14.85
N ILE A 29 5.85 -0.93 -15.24
CA ILE A 29 5.30 -2.19 -14.70
C ILE A 29 6.22 -3.36 -15.03
N GLU A 30 6.64 -3.47 -16.30
CA GLU A 30 7.53 -4.55 -16.75
C GLU A 30 8.86 -4.54 -16.00
N LYS A 31 9.46 -3.36 -15.80
CA LYS A 31 10.69 -3.22 -15.01
C LYS A 31 10.50 -3.64 -13.55
N GLY A 32 9.33 -3.36 -12.98
CA GLY A 32 9.02 -3.66 -11.57
C GLY A 32 8.60 -5.09 -11.29
N ARG A 33 8.24 -5.87 -12.30
CA ARG A 33 7.55 -7.17 -12.16
C ARG A 33 8.34 -8.22 -11.37
N ASN A 34 9.66 -8.18 -11.47
CA ASN A 34 10.57 -9.13 -10.83
C ASN A 34 11.34 -8.50 -9.65
N PHE A 35 10.91 -7.33 -9.17
CA PHE A 35 11.57 -6.68 -8.04
C PHE A 35 11.26 -7.41 -6.74
N LYS A 36 12.33 -7.84 -6.08
CA LYS A 36 12.27 -8.25 -4.68
C LYS A 36 12.09 -6.99 -3.85
N VAL A 37 10.87 -6.77 -3.36
CA VAL A 37 10.55 -5.66 -2.48
C VAL A 37 10.69 -6.15 -1.04
N ILE A 38 11.49 -5.44 -0.27
CA ILE A 38 11.63 -5.67 1.16
C ILE A 38 10.91 -4.53 1.89
N THR A 39 9.88 -4.88 2.65
CA THR A 39 9.13 -3.95 3.49
C THR A 39 9.60 -4.10 4.93
N GLU A 40 10.18 -3.06 5.50
CA GLU A 40 10.53 -2.98 6.92
C GLU A 40 9.60 -1.98 7.61
N VAL A 41 8.99 -2.43 8.70
CA VAL A 41 8.09 -1.62 9.50
C VAL A 41 8.66 -1.52 10.91
N VAL A 42 8.87 -0.29 11.36
CA VAL A 42 9.15 0.02 12.77
C VAL A 42 7.89 0.63 13.35
N GLN A 43 7.38 0.03 14.43
CA GLN A 43 6.19 0.52 15.14
C GLN A 43 6.56 0.90 16.57
N ASP A 44 6.29 2.15 16.93
CA ASP A 44 6.40 2.69 18.29
C ASP A 44 5.05 3.30 18.70
N GLY A 45 4.23 2.50 19.39
CA GLY A 45 2.85 2.83 19.69
C GLY A 45 2.03 3.09 18.42
N ASN A 46 1.66 4.36 18.22
CA ASN A 46 0.90 4.84 17.05
C ASN A 46 1.80 5.44 15.95
N THR A 47 3.11 5.50 16.17
CA THR A 47 4.09 6.02 15.21
C THR A 47 4.66 4.88 14.40
N PHE A 48 4.67 5.04 13.08
CA PHE A 48 5.15 4.03 12.15
C PHE A 48 6.24 4.63 11.26
N VAL A 49 7.26 3.83 11.00
CA VAL A 49 8.24 4.03 9.93
C VAL A 49 8.07 2.87 8.97
N TRP A 50 7.62 3.16 7.77
CA TRP A 50 7.36 2.17 6.73
C TRP A 50 8.35 2.36 5.60
N SER A 51 9.32 1.45 5.51
CA SER A 51 10.40 1.48 4.54
C SER A 51 10.21 0.37 3.52
N GLN A 52 10.10 0.72 2.25
CA GLN A 52 10.08 -0.23 1.14
C GLN A 52 11.36 -0.08 0.34
N THR A 53 12.15 -1.16 0.29
CA THR A 53 13.40 -1.24 -0.46
C THR A 53 13.16 -2.03 -1.73
N TYR A 54 13.31 -1.34 -2.86
CA TYR A 54 13.29 -1.91 -4.21
C TYR A 54 14.74 -1.99 -4.71
N PRO A 55 15.04 -2.83 -5.71
CA PRO A 55 16.40 -2.98 -6.24
C PRO A 55 17.06 -1.67 -6.70
N ASN A 56 16.27 -0.67 -7.09
CA ASN A 56 16.74 0.60 -7.63
C ASN A 56 16.50 1.82 -6.72
N LYS A 57 15.65 1.69 -5.70
CA LYS A 57 15.24 2.81 -4.84
C LYS A 57 14.74 2.30 -3.49
N THR A 58 15.06 3.01 -2.42
CA THR A 58 14.39 2.86 -1.12
C THR A 58 13.46 4.04 -0.89
N MET A 59 12.27 3.76 -0.40
CA MET A 59 11.26 4.75 -0.03
C MET A 59 10.88 4.55 1.43
N THR A 60 10.92 5.62 2.23
CA THR A 60 10.56 5.56 3.65
C THR A 60 9.50 6.60 3.97
N ASN A 61 8.37 6.14 4.48
CA ASN A 61 7.26 6.99 4.91
C ASN A 61 7.11 6.90 6.43
N LYS A 62 7.11 8.05 7.10
CA LYS A 62 6.87 8.17 8.54
C LYS A 62 5.48 8.74 8.78
N PHE A 63 4.67 8.09 9.60
CA PHE A 63 3.31 8.53 9.88
C PHE A 63 2.87 8.20 11.31
N ILE A 64 1.88 8.94 11.79
CA ILE A 64 1.21 8.68 13.05
C ILE A 64 -0.24 8.33 12.74
N VAL A 65 -0.73 7.23 13.29
CA VAL A 65 -2.11 6.78 13.11
C VAL A 65 -3.09 7.86 13.59
N ASN A 66 -4.15 8.08 12.82
CA ASN A 66 -5.20 9.08 13.03
C ASN A 66 -4.70 10.53 13.00
N GLN A 67 -3.52 10.79 12.43
CA GLN A 67 -3.02 12.14 12.15
C GLN A 67 -2.72 12.31 10.66
N GLU A 68 -2.86 13.54 10.16
CA GLU A 68 -2.44 13.87 8.79
C GLU A 68 -0.91 13.87 8.71
N CYS A 69 -0.38 13.14 7.73
CA CYS A 69 1.05 13.10 7.42
C CYS A 69 1.29 13.28 5.91
N GLU A 70 2.46 13.79 5.56
CA GLU A 70 2.92 13.76 4.17
C GLU A 70 3.56 12.40 3.87
N MET A 71 3.11 11.76 2.79
CA MET A 71 3.69 10.53 2.26
C MET A 71 4.18 10.74 0.84
N GLU A 72 5.22 10.01 0.47
CA GLU A 72 5.73 9.92 -0.89
C GLU A 72 5.26 8.61 -1.54
N THR A 73 4.85 8.69 -2.81
CA THR A 73 4.60 7.53 -3.67
C THR A 73 5.88 7.09 -4.38
N MET A 74 5.91 5.86 -4.90
CA MET A 74 7.05 5.37 -5.69
C MET A 74 7.47 6.29 -6.85
N ALA A 75 6.52 7.03 -7.43
CA ALA A 75 6.76 8.02 -8.48
C ALA A 75 7.36 9.35 -7.97
N GLY A 76 7.74 9.46 -6.68
CA GLY A 76 8.28 10.68 -6.07
C GLY A 76 7.23 11.76 -5.80
N LYS A 77 5.94 11.46 -5.98
CA LYS A 77 4.87 12.43 -5.69
C LYS A 77 4.52 12.38 -4.22
N LYS A 78 4.57 13.55 -3.58
CA LYS A 78 4.14 13.77 -2.20
C LYS A 78 2.65 14.10 -2.13
N PHE A 79 1.99 13.61 -1.10
CA PHE A 79 0.57 13.88 -0.85
C PHE A 79 0.29 13.78 0.65
N LYS A 80 -0.73 14.49 1.11
CA LYS A 80 -1.23 14.41 2.49
C LYS A 80 -2.24 13.29 2.61
N VAL A 81 -2.13 12.50 3.68
CA VAL A 81 -3.06 11.42 3.97
C VAL A 81 -3.12 11.16 5.47
N THR A 82 -4.24 10.56 5.89
CA THR A 82 -4.41 10.05 7.24
C THR A 82 -4.48 8.53 7.18
N VAL A 83 -3.64 7.88 8.00
CA VAL A 83 -3.65 6.43 8.17
C VAL A 83 -4.55 6.08 9.35
N THR A 84 -5.47 5.13 9.18
CA THR A 84 -6.30 4.62 10.27
C THR A 84 -5.89 3.20 10.63
N LEU A 85 -6.01 2.82 11.91
CA LEU A 85 -5.75 1.46 12.39
C LEU A 85 -6.96 1.01 13.22
N GLU A 86 -7.72 0.06 12.70
CA GLU A 86 -8.93 -0.45 13.34
C GLU A 86 -8.92 -1.98 13.31
N GLY A 87 -9.14 -2.62 14.46
CA GLY A 87 -9.18 -4.08 14.55
C GLY A 87 -7.89 -4.79 14.10
N GLY A 88 -6.73 -4.13 14.18
CA GLY A 88 -5.45 -4.65 13.69
C GLY A 88 -5.23 -4.46 12.17
N LYS A 89 -6.15 -3.79 11.48
CA LYS A 89 -6.07 -3.49 10.05
C LYS A 89 -5.75 -2.02 9.83
N LEU A 90 -4.64 -1.77 9.16
CA LEU A 90 -4.21 -0.44 8.73
C LEU A 90 -4.96 -0.11 7.43
N SER A 91 -5.44 1.12 7.28
CA SER A 91 -6.11 1.60 6.07
C SER A 91 -5.64 2.99 5.68
N VAL A 92 -5.38 3.16 4.39
CA VAL A 92 -4.91 4.42 3.79
C VAL A 92 -5.75 4.74 2.57
N ARG A 93 -6.24 5.97 2.49
CA ARG A 93 -7.05 6.44 1.35
C ARG A 93 -6.19 7.29 0.41
N PHE A 94 -5.58 6.64 -0.58
CA PHE A 94 -4.88 7.33 -1.66
C PHE A 94 -5.88 8.00 -2.61
N PRO A 95 -5.46 9.03 -3.40
CA PRO A 95 -6.32 9.65 -4.40
C PRO A 95 -6.94 8.68 -5.41
N LYS A 96 -6.18 7.65 -5.84
CA LYS A 96 -6.60 6.70 -6.87
C LYS A 96 -7.09 5.35 -6.33
N TYR A 97 -6.71 4.96 -5.12
CA TYR A 97 -7.00 3.63 -4.57
C TYR A 97 -7.11 3.68 -3.04
N HIS A 98 -7.64 2.61 -2.46
CA HIS A 98 -7.61 2.35 -1.03
C HIS A 98 -6.62 1.23 -0.77
N LEU A 99 -5.66 1.48 0.12
CA LEU A 99 -4.75 0.45 0.63
C LEU A 99 -5.26 0.00 1.98
N ALA A 100 -5.31 -1.31 2.21
CA ALA A 100 -5.47 -1.87 3.53
C ALA A 100 -4.35 -2.88 3.78
N ALA A 101 -3.74 -2.83 4.97
CA ALA A 101 -2.67 -3.74 5.35
C ALA A 101 -2.99 -4.41 6.69
N GLU A 102 -2.69 -5.70 6.80
CA GLU A 102 -2.84 -6.46 8.04
C GLU A 102 -1.75 -7.51 8.18
N VAL A 103 -1.44 -7.88 9.41
CA VAL A 103 -0.51 -8.99 9.70
C VAL A 103 -1.32 -10.25 9.94
N CYS A 104 -1.10 -11.26 9.11
CA CYS A 104 -1.70 -12.58 9.22
C CYS A 104 -0.60 -13.61 9.57
N GLY A 105 -0.45 -13.92 10.85
CA GLY A 105 0.64 -14.76 11.33
C GLY A 105 1.99 -14.03 11.24
N ASP A 106 2.91 -14.56 10.45
CA ASP A 106 4.22 -13.99 10.13
C ASP A 106 4.23 -13.18 8.81
N LYS A 107 3.09 -13.10 8.12
CA LYS A 107 2.97 -12.44 6.81
C LYS A 107 2.31 -11.09 6.90
N LEU A 108 2.86 -10.12 6.15
CA LEU A 108 2.22 -8.84 5.89
C LEU A 108 1.38 -8.95 4.61
N VAL A 109 0.08 -8.71 4.72
CA VAL A 109 -0.87 -8.75 3.60
C VAL A 109 -1.28 -7.32 3.27
N GLU A 110 -0.98 -6.89 2.04
CA GLU A 110 -1.35 -5.56 1.52
C GLU A 110 -2.39 -5.70 0.39
N VAL A 111 -3.56 -5.11 0.57
CA VAL A 111 -4.66 -5.14 -0.40
C VAL A 111 -4.90 -3.73 -0.92
N SER A 112 -4.69 -3.54 -2.22
CA SER A 112 -4.96 -2.26 -2.90
C SER A 112 -6.18 -2.38 -3.81
N VAL A 113 -7.20 -1.54 -3.57
CA VAL A 113 -8.43 -1.53 -4.34
C VAL A 113 -8.58 -0.19 -5.07
N PRO A 114 -8.67 -0.16 -6.41
CA PRO A 114 -8.91 1.06 -7.16
C PRO A 114 -10.21 1.75 -6.70
N ARG A 115 -10.19 3.08 -6.58
CA ARG A 115 -11.36 3.82 -6.08
C ARG A 115 -12.59 3.67 -7.00
N TRP A 116 -12.37 3.52 -8.31
CA TRP A 116 -13.45 3.30 -9.30
C TRP A 116 -14.02 1.88 -9.30
N ALA A 117 -13.31 0.88 -8.76
CA ALA A 117 -13.78 -0.51 -8.73
C ALA A 117 -15.04 -0.69 -7.86
N ARG A 118 -15.39 0.30 -7.02
CA ARG A 118 -16.62 0.31 -6.21
C ARG A 118 -17.87 0.86 -6.93
N ARG A 119 -17.83 1.19 -8.22
CA ARG A 119 -19.03 1.59 -8.99
C ARG A 119 -19.63 0.42 -9.78
N SER A 120 -20.13 -0.59 -9.06
CA SER A 120 -21.11 -1.54 -9.58
C SER A 120 -22.10 -1.91 -8.48
N ARG A 121 -23.01 -0.98 -8.17
CA ARG A 121 -24.35 -1.34 -7.68
C ARG A 121 -25.35 -0.94 -8.75
N GLY A 122 -25.47 -1.77 -9.78
CA GLY A 122 -26.70 -1.86 -10.55
C GLY A 122 -27.61 -2.83 -9.81
N VAL A 123 -28.55 -2.31 -9.02
CA VAL A 123 -29.78 -3.07 -8.73
C VAL A 123 -30.65 -2.86 -9.96
N GLY A 124 -30.52 -3.75 -10.94
CA GLY A 124 -31.49 -3.86 -12.01
C GLY A 124 -32.70 -4.60 -11.46
N ALA A 125 -33.77 -3.87 -11.13
CA ALA A 125 -35.09 -4.44 -11.01
C ALA A 125 -35.81 -4.27 -12.36
N LEU A 126 -36.24 -5.38 -12.94
CA LEU A 126 -37.48 -5.55 -13.69
C LEU A 126 -37.84 -7.05 -13.64
#